data_AF-A0A535I2H4-F1
#
_entry.id   AF-A0A535I2H4-F1
#
_cell.length_a   1.000
_cell.length_b   1.000
_cell.length_c   1.000
_cell.angle_alpha   90.00
_cell.angle_beta   90.00
_cell.angle_gamma   90.00
#
_symmetry.space_group_name_H-M   'P 1'
#
loop_
_entity.id
_entity.type
_entity.pdbx_description
1 polymer ?
#
loop_
_entity_poly.entity_id
_entity_poly.type
_entity_poly.pdbx_seq_one_letter_code
_entity_poly.pdbx_strand_id
1 'polypeptide(L)'
;MSDDPNAAAAPAESAIDPLSTHAASPFLRTEAPTPVAFASPPPAAGFAPLATWNTYKTQIQFAFAILAFLMVLVGSVTVVEANSDVSWKYFVAAIPIVPAGLVIWLFVRALSRLDEVQKRIQVQALGFSMAATALTTFGYGFLEGVGWPALNGTFILPLMALLWGVGMVVLALRYRLRR
;
A
#
# COMPACT_ATOMS: atom_id res chain seq x y z
N MET A 1 -63.81 18.08 35.16
CA MET A 1 -63.28 19.37 34.70
C MET A 1 -62.18 19.73 35.69
N SER A 2 -60.91 19.42 35.49
CA SER A 2 -60.14 19.40 34.25
C SER A 2 -58.85 18.56 34.41
N ASP A 3 -58.61 17.65 33.46
CA ASP A 3 -57.27 17.26 32.97
C ASP A 3 -56.57 18.54 32.45
N ASP A 4 -55.27 18.73 32.31
CA ASP A 4 -54.07 17.90 32.13
C ASP A 4 -52.90 18.95 32.20
N PRO A 5 -51.73 18.81 31.56
CA PRO A 5 -50.62 17.87 31.63
C PRO A 5 -49.34 18.65 32.07
N ASN A 6 -48.14 18.11 31.83
CA ASN A 6 -46.84 18.81 31.87
C ASN A 6 -46.13 18.77 33.25
N ALA A 7 -45.52 17.63 33.60
CA ALA A 7 -44.18 17.26 33.13
C ALA A 7 -43.10 18.27 33.54
N ALA A 8 -42.60 18.09 34.76
CA ALA A 8 -41.20 18.35 35.06
C ALA A 8 -40.72 17.23 36.00
N ALA A 9 -40.68 16.02 35.46
CA ALA A 9 -39.78 15.00 36.01
C ALA A 9 -38.37 15.57 35.84
N ALA A 10 -37.82 16.12 36.92
CA ALA A 10 -36.41 16.43 36.99
C ALA A 10 -35.63 15.16 36.56
N PRO A 11 -34.61 15.29 35.70
CA PRO A 11 -33.87 14.13 35.21
C PRO A 11 -33.40 13.32 36.42
N ALA A 12 -33.65 12.02 36.38
CA ALA A 12 -33.09 11.08 37.33
C ALA A 12 -31.58 11.26 37.32
N GLU A 13 -31.08 12.03 38.28
CA GLU A 13 -29.68 12.16 38.60
C GLU A 13 -29.23 10.75 38.93
N SER A 14 -28.60 10.11 37.94
CA SER A 14 -28.08 8.77 38.04
C SER A 14 -27.08 8.78 39.17
N ALA A 15 -27.54 8.35 40.34
CA ALA A 15 -26.72 8.20 41.53
C ALA A 15 -25.46 7.46 41.09
N ILE A 16 -24.34 8.16 41.12
CA ILE A 16 -23.03 7.60 40.85
C ILE A 16 -22.87 6.47 41.86
N ASP A 17 -22.98 5.25 41.35
CA ASP A 17 -22.89 4.02 42.13
C ASP A 17 -21.55 4.03 42.90
N PRO A 18 -21.56 3.90 44.24
CA PRO A 18 -20.34 3.87 45.07
C PRO A 18 -19.56 2.56 44.88
N LEU A 19 -19.27 2.19 43.62
CA LEU A 19 -18.43 1.07 43.20
C LEU A 19 -16.98 1.15 43.72
N SER A 20 -16.62 2.24 44.40
CA SER A 20 -15.30 2.45 45.00
C SER A 20 -15.28 2.42 46.54
N THR A 21 -16.41 2.16 47.22
CA THR A 21 -16.46 2.21 48.70
C THR A 21 -16.22 0.86 49.37
N HIS A 22 -16.33 -0.27 48.63
CA HIS A 22 -16.03 -1.57 49.20
C HIS A 22 -14.56 -1.96 48.96
N ALA A 23 -13.72 -1.84 49.99
CA ALA A 23 -12.37 -2.40 49.96
C ALA A 23 -12.48 -3.92 49.69
N ALA A 24 -11.70 -4.42 48.74
CA ALA A 24 -11.66 -5.83 48.36
C ALA A 24 -11.19 -6.67 49.57
N SER A 25 -12.15 -7.24 50.31
CA SER A 25 -11.86 -8.12 51.44
C SER A 25 -11.30 -9.44 50.91
N PRO A 26 -10.17 -9.95 51.43
CA PRO A 26 -9.61 -11.24 51.03
C PRO A 26 -10.50 -12.43 51.42
N PHE A 27 -11.55 -12.20 52.22
CA PHE A 27 -12.51 -13.21 52.65
C PHE A 27 -13.85 -13.15 51.87
N LEU A 28 -14.06 -12.12 51.06
CA LEU A 28 -15.19 -12.09 50.13
C LEU A 28 -14.76 -12.80 48.85
N ARG A 29 -15.35 -13.97 48.59
CA ARG A 29 -15.23 -14.61 47.28
C ARG A 29 -15.91 -13.69 46.28
N THR A 30 -15.13 -13.02 45.44
CA THR A 30 -15.64 -12.35 44.26
C THR A 30 -16.30 -13.42 43.40
N GLU A 31 -17.63 -13.46 43.39
CA GLU A 31 -18.35 -14.18 42.35
C GLU A 31 -17.82 -13.63 41.02
N ALA A 32 -17.42 -14.53 40.10
CA ALA A 32 -16.99 -14.09 38.79
C ALA A 32 -18.12 -13.21 38.22
N PRO A 33 -17.82 -11.98 37.74
CA PRO A 33 -18.82 -11.16 37.10
C PRO A 33 -19.54 -12.01 36.07
N THR A 34 -20.88 -11.93 36.03
CA THR A 34 -21.70 -12.58 35.00
C THR A 34 -20.99 -12.40 33.67
N PRO A 35 -20.75 -13.48 32.88
CA PRO A 35 -19.97 -13.36 31.66
C PRO A 35 -20.59 -12.29 30.79
N VAL A 36 -20.00 -11.10 30.80
CA VAL A 36 -20.37 -10.05 29.86
C VAL A 36 -19.97 -10.63 28.52
N ALA A 37 -20.96 -10.80 27.64
CA ALA A 37 -20.71 -11.20 26.27
C ALA A 37 -19.85 -10.10 25.65
N PHE A 38 -18.52 -10.22 25.78
CA PHE A 38 -17.61 -9.44 25.00
C PHE A 38 -18.01 -9.70 23.56
N ALA A 39 -18.36 -8.64 22.83
CA ALA A 39 -18.58 -8.74 21.40
C ALA A 39 -17.39 -9.53 20.85
N SER A 40 -17.66 -10.72 20.28
CA SER A 40 -16.62 -11.57 19.75
C SER A 40 -15.72 -10.70 18.89
N PRO A 41 -14.38 -10.81 19.00
CA PRO A 41 -13.50 -10.06 18.11
C PRO A 41 -14.04 -10.24 16.69
N PRO A 42 -14.26 -9.15 15.94
CA PRO A 42 -14.78 -9.27 14.58
C PRO A 42 -13.93 -10.33 13.89
N PRO A 43 -14.54 -11.33 13.24
CA PRO A 43 -13.84 -12.50 12.72
C PRO A 43 -12.60 -12.00 12.02
N ALA A 44 -11.43 -12.39 12.54
CA ALA A 44 -10.13 -11.80 12.21
C ALA A 44 -10.11 -11.57 10.71
N ALA A 45 -10.15 -10.30 10.31
CA ALA A 45 -10.46 -9.90 8.93
C ALA A 45 -9.67 -10.82 8.01
N GLY A 46 -10.38 -11.82 7.47
CA GLY A 46 -9.80 -12.73 6.51
C GLY A 46 -9.21 -11.83 5.45
N PHE A 47 -7.96 -12.11 5.05
CA PHE A 47 -7.33 -11.42 3.93
C PHE A 47 -8.38 -11.29 2.84
N ALA A 48 -8.94 -10.08 2.64
CA ALA A 48 -10.02 -9.89 1.69
C ALA A 48 -9.38 -10.13 0.33
N PRO A 49 -9.64 -11.27 -0.34
CA PRO A 49 -9.06 -11.51 -1.62
C PRO A 49 -9.89 -10.65 -2.56
N LEU A 50 -9.30 -9.51 -2.94
CA LEU A 50 -9.82 -8.55 -3.91
C LEU A 50 -10.96 -7.66 -3.40
N ALA A 51 -10.70 -6.35 -3.55
CA ALA A 51 -11.64 -5.37 -4.06
C ALA A 51 -12.69 -4.76 -3.11
N THR A 52 -12.26 -3.74 -2.38
CA THR A 52 -13.14 -2.61 -2.05
C THR A 52 -13.23 -1.66 -3.25
N TRP A 53 -14.43 -1.16 -3.57
CA TRP A 53 -14.74 -0.35 -4.76
C TRP A 53 -13.81 0.87 -4.99
N ASN A 54 -13.31 1.48 -3.92
CA ASN A 54 -12.34 2.59 -3.99
C ASN A 54 -10.94 2.17 -4.45
N THR A 55 -10.57 0.92 -4.19
CA THR A 55 -9.31 0.33 -4.63
C THR A 55 -9.31 0.20 -6.16
N TYR A 56 -10.44 -0.18 -6.77
CA TYR A 56 -10.56 -0.22 -8.24
C TYR A 56 -10.38 1.15 -8.89
N LYS A 57 -11.05 2.19 -8.39
CA LYS A 57 -10.89 3.55 -8.96
C LYS A 57 -9.44 4.00 -8.91
N THR A 58 -8.75 3.75 -7.79
CA THR A 58 -7.34 4.14 -7.62
C THR A 58 -6.40 3.30 -8.48
N GLN A 59 -6.65 1.99 -8.59
CA GLN A 59 -5.87 1.08 -9.45
C GLN A 59 -6.06 1.39 -10.94
N ILE A 60 -7.29 1.73 -11.36
CA ILE A 60 -7.60 2.14 -12.72
C ILE A 60 -6.91 3.47 -13.04
N GLN A 61 -6.95 4.46 -12.13
CA GLN A 61 -6.21 5.72 -12.30
C GLN A 61 -4.70 5.49 -12.41
N PHE A 62 -4.16 4.60 -11.58
CA PHE A 62 -2.74 4.24 -11.63
C PHE A 62 -2.38 3.52 -12.94
N ALA A 63 -3.22 2.59 -13.39
CA ALA A 63 -3.04 1.90 -14.67
C ALA A 63 -3.11 2.87 -15.85
N PHE A 64 -4.05 3.82 -15.86
CA PHE A 64 -4.12 4.89 -16.86
C PHE A 64 -2.91 5.82 -16.79
N ALA A 65 -2.41 6.16 -15.60
CA ALA A 65 -1.22 6.97 -15.45
C ALA A 65 0.03 6.26 -16.00
N ILE A 66 0.18 4.96 -15.74
CA ILE A 66 1.25 4.13 -16.32
C ILE A 66 1.08 4.05 -17.83
N LEU A 67 -0.13 3.81 -18.34
CA LEU A 67 -0.40 3.75 -19.77
C LEU A 67 -0.05 5.08 -20.46
N ALA A 68 -0.49 6.21 -19.88
CA ALA A 68 -0.18 7.53 -20.39
C ALA A 68 1.33 7.81 -20.36
N PHE A 69 2.02 7.45 -19.27
CA PHE A 69 3.47 7.51 -19.19
C PHE A 69 4.14 6.71 -20.32
N LEU A 70 3.71 5.46 -20.54
CA LEU A 70 4.26 4.60 -21.59
C LEU A 70 4.00 5.17 -22.98
N MET A 71 2.80 5.70 -23.26
CA MET A 71 2.51 6.35 -24.55
C MET A 71 3.38 7.58 -24.77
N VAL A 72 3.55 8.43 -23.75
CA VAL A 72 4.40 9.62 -23.84
C VAL A 72 5.87 9.24 -24.03
N LEU A 73 6.33 8.21 -23.32
CA LEU A 73 7.70 7.70 -23.43
C LEU A 73 7.97 7.15 -24.84
N VAL A 74 7.11 6.27 -25.35
CA VAL A 74 7.23 5.71 -26.70
C VAL A 74 7.16 6.83 -27.74
N GLY A 75 6.20 7.74 -27.62
CA GLY A 75 6.07 8.90 -28.50
C GLY A 75 7.34 9.76 -28.52
N SER A 76 7.87 10.10 -27.33
CA SER A 76 9.11 10.87 -27.20
C SER A 76 10.29 10.18 -27.89
N VAL A 77 10.50 8.87 -27.63
CA VAL A 77 11.59 8.10 -28.25
C VAL A 77 11.46 8.08 -29.77
N THR A 78 10.26 7.79 -30.31
CA THR A 78 10.05 7.76 -31.77
C THR A 78 10.31 9.11 -32.44
N VAL A 79 9.90 10.22 -31.81
CA VAL A 79 10.14 11.57 -32.34
C VAL A 79 11.61 11.93 -32.31
N VAL A 80 12.33 11.56 -31.25
CA VAL A 80 13.77 11.80 -31.10
C VAL A 80 14.57 10.96 -32.09
N GLU A 81 14.22 9.70 -32.32
CA GLU A 81 14.87 8.83 -33.30
C GLU A 81 14.64 9.31 -34.74
N ALA A 82 13.42 9.75 -35.06
CA ALA A 82 13.10 10.30 -36.39
C ALA A 82 13.76 11.66 -36.68
N ASN A 83 14.20 12.38 -35.63
CA ASN A 83 14.78 13.72 -35.74
C ASN A 83 16.13 13.78 -35.00
N SER A 84 17.05 12.89 -35.36
CA SER A 84 18.33 12.73 -34.68
C SER A 84 19.24 13.95 -34.73
N ASP A 85 19.09 14.82 -35.73
CA ASP A 85 20.08 15.87 -36.06
C ASP A 85 19.71 17.26 -35.51
N VAL A 86 18.53 17.40 -34.88
CA VAL A 86 18.02 18.68 -34.39
C VAL A 86 18.26 18.91 -32.90
N SER A 87 18.67 20.13 -32.54
CA SER A 87 18.99 20.50 -31.16
C SER A 87 17.80 20.50 -30.20
N TRP A 88 16.55 20.60 -30.68
CA TRP A 88 15.37 20.60 -29.80
C TRP A 88 15.02 19.21 -29.24
N LYS A 89 15.63 18.13 -29.75
CA LYS A 89 15.38 16.75 -29.33
C LYS A 89 15.55 16.52 -27.82
N TYR A 90 16.45 17.27 -27.18
CA TYR A 90 16.70 17.17 -25.74
C TYR A 90 15.48 17.59 -24.91
N PHE A 91 14.71 18.59 -25.36
CA PHE A 91 13.47 18.99 -24.70
C PHE A 91 12.41 17.90 -24.81
N VAL A 92 12.30 17.26 -25.98
CA VAL A 92 11.34 16.17 -26.20
C VAL A 92 11.73 14.91 -25.44
N ALA A 93 13.03 14.62 -25.31
CA ALA A 93 13.53 13.53 -24.48
C ALA A 93 13.23 13.73 -22.98
N ALA A 94 13.06 14.97 -22.52
CA ALA A 94 12.75 15.29 -21.13
C ALA A 94 11.24 15.26 -20.79
N ILE A 95 10.36 15.31 -21.79
CA ILE A 95 8.89 15.25 -21.60
C ILE A 95 8.45 14.07 -20.71
N PRO A 96 8.93 12.82 -20.87
CA PRO A 96 8.48 11.70 -20.05
C PRO A 96 8.86 11.79 -18.56
N ILE A 97 9.71 12.73 -18.15
CA ILE A 97 10.09 12.94 -16.74
C ILE A 97 8.89 13.41 -15.91
N VAL A 98 8.04 14.28 -16.47
CA VAL A 98 6.86 14.82 -15.77
C VAL A 98 5.85 13.71 -15.42
N PRO A 99 5.37 12.88 -16.38
CA PRO A 99 4.48 11.77 -16.04
C PRO A 99 5.16 10.72 -15.16
N ALA A 100 6.47 10.50 -15.26
CA ALA A 100 7.19 9.63 -14.33
C ALA A 100 7.07 10.12 -12.87
N GLY A 101 7.22 11.44 -12.65
CA GLY A 101 7.03 12.05 -11.33
C GLY A 101 5.62 11.85 -10.76
N LEU A 102 4.59 11.96 -11.61
CA LEU A 102 3.20 11.69 -11.21
C LEU A 102 2.99 10.23 -10.80
N VAL A 103 3.55 9.29 -11.57
CA VAL A 103 3.48 7.85 -11.23
C VAL A 103 4.16 7.59 -9.88
N ILE A 104 5.33 8.16 -9.62
CA ILE A 104 6.03 8.03 -8.33
C ILE A 104 5.17 8.61 -7.20
N TRP A 105 4.59 9.80 -7.39
CA TRP A 105 3.75 10.43 -6.38
C TRP A 105 2.51 9.58 -6.05
N LEU A 106 1.83 9.06 -7.08
CA LEU A 106 0.70 8.16 -6.90
C LEU A 106 1.11 6.85 -6.19
N PHE A 107 2.27 6.31 -6.53
CA PHE A 107 2.81 5.11 -5.91
C PHE A 107 3.09 5.32 -4.41
N VAL A 108 3.80 6.39 -4.05
CA VAL A 108 4.08 6.74 -2.64
C VAL A 108 2.78 6.97 -1.87
N ARG A 109 1.84 7.71 -2.48
CA ARG A 109 0.51 7.94 -1.89
C ARG A 109 -0.26 6.63 -1.66
N ALA A 110 -0.18 5.67 -2.59
CA ALA A 110 -0.80 4.37 -2.44
C ALA A 110 -0.14 3.56 -1.32
N LEU A 111 1.20 3.60 -1.24
CA LEU A 111 1.98 2.90 -0.22
C LEU A 111 1.64 3.39 1.21
N SER A 112 1.47 4.70 1.39
CA SER A 112 1.11 5.30 2.68
C SER A 112 -0.31 4.99 3.15
N ARG A 113 -1.17 4.45 2.27
CA ARG A 113 -2.55 4.06 2.60
C ARG A 113 -2.70 2.57 2.92
N LEU A 114 -1.63 1.79 2.79
CA LEU A 114 -1.63 0.38 3.11
C LEU A 114 -1.66 0.16 4.63
N ASP A 115 -2.25 -0.96 5.04
CA ASP A 115 -2.11 -1.44 6.40
C ASP A 115 -0.65 -1.86 6.69
N GLU A 116 -0.30 -2.02 7.98
CA GLU A 116 1.08 -2.32 8.38
C GLU A 116 1.58 -3.68 7.85
N VAL A 117 0.68 -4.65 7.67
CA VAL A 117 1.02 -6.00 7.18
C VAL A 117 1.36 -5.96 5.69
N GLN A 118 0.53 -5.31 4.89
CA GLN A 118 0.74 -5.11 3.45
C GLN A 118 1.95 -4.21 3.19
N LYS A 119 2.13 -3.15 3.98
CA LYS A 119 3.32 -2.28 3.91
C LYS A 119 4.60 -3.07 4.16
N ARG A 120 4.62 -3.98 5.14
CA ARG A 120 5.76 -4.86 5.40
C ARG A 120 6.08 -5.76 4.21
N ILE A 121 5.07 -6.40 3.61
CA ILE A 121 5.25 -7.26 2.43
C ILE A 121 5.82 -6.44 1.25
N GLN A 122 5.25 -5.25 1.02
CA GLN A 122 5.71 -4.32 -0.01
C GLN A 122 7.18 -3.93 0.14
N VAL A 123 7.57 -3.51 1.35
CA VAL A 123 8.97 -3.12 1.64
C VAL A 123 9.92 -4.30 1.50
N GLN A 124 9.53 -5.50 1.93
CA GLN A 124 10.34 -6.70 1.74
C GLN A 124 10.48 -7.06 0.25
N ALA A 125 9.41 -6.97 -0.53
CA ALA A 125 9.46 -7.20 -1.97
C ALA A 125 10.32 -6.16 -2.68
N LEU A 126 10.25 -4.88 -2.29
CA LEU A 126 11.11 -3.80 -2.81
C LEU A 126 12.57 -4.03 -2.47
N GLY A 127 12.87 -4.44 -1.23
CA GLY A 127 14.23 -4.78 -0.82
C GLY A 127 14.79 -5.96 -1.62
N PHE A 128 13.99 -7.00 -1.82
CA PHE A 128 14.35 -8.13 -2.67
C PHE A 128 14.61 -7.69 -4.12
N SER A 129 13.71 -6.92 -4.72
CA SER A 129 13.87 -6.48 -6.10
C SER A 129 15.08 -5.58 -6.29
N MET A 130 15.36 -4.70 -5.32
CA MET A 130 16.54 -3.85 -5.35
C MET A 130 17.82 -4.68 -5.29
N ALA A 131 17.92 -5.61 -4.34
CA ALA A 131 19.10 -6.48 -4.20
C ALA A 131 19.31 -7.36 -5.43
N ALA A 132 18.23 -7.96 -5.95
CA ALA A 132 18.31 -8.83 -7.11
C ALA A 132 18.59 -8.06 -8.41
N THR A 133 18.07 -6.83 -8.55
CA THR A 133 18.43 -5.92 -9.65
C THR A 133 19.90 -5.55 -9.57
N ALA A 134 20.38 -5.13 -8.39
CA ALA A 134 21.78 -4.78 -8.18
C ALA A 134 22.70 -5.96 -8.53
N LEU A 135 22.38 -7.17 -8.06
CA LEU A 135 23.11 -8.38 -8.40
C LEU A 135 23.12 -8.63 -9.92
N THR A 136 21.99 -8.43 -10.58
CA THR A 136 21.86 -8.62 -12.04
C THR A 136 22.68 -7.60 -12.82
N THR A 137 22.58 -6.32 -12.47
CA THR A 137 23.33 -5.24 -13.14
C THR A 137 24.83 -5.33 -12.89
N PHE A 138 25.24 -5.69 -11.67
CA PHE A 138 26.66 -5.95 -11.38
C PHE A 138 27.16 -7.17 -12.14
N GLY A 139 26.39 -8.27 -12.15
CA GLY A 139 26.69 -9.47 -12.92
C GLY A 139 26.87 -9.16 -14.40
N TYR A 140 26.01 -8.32 -14.97
CA TYR A 140 26.12 -7.87 -16.35
C TYR A 140 27.35 -6.98 -16.58
N GLY A 141 27.71 -6.11 -15.63
CA GLY A 141 28.94 -5.31 -15.72
C GLY A 141 30.21 -6.17 -15.86
N PHE A 142 30.26 -7.35 -15.23
CA PHE A 142 31.34 -8.30 -15.47
C PHE A 142 31.34 -8.87 -16.90
N LEU A 143 30.16 -9.08 -17.50
CA LEU A 143 30.02 -9.52 -18.88
C LEU A 143 30.48 -8.44 -19.87
N GLU A 144 30.22 -7.17 -19.59
CA GLU A 144 30.76 -6.04 -20.38
C GLU A 144 32.30 -6.07 -20.40
N GLY A 145 32.93 -6.44 -19.28
CA GLY A 145 34.38 -6.62 -19.18
C GLY A 145 34.97 -7.69 -20.11
N VAL A 146 34.15 -8.62 -20.60
CA VAL A 146 34.54 -9.67 -21.56
C VAL A 146 34.09 -9.38 -23.00
N GLY A 147 33.56 -8.17 -23.25
CA GLY A 147 33.18 -7.68 -24.58
C GLY A 147 31.69 -7.69 -24.90
N TRP A 148 30.80 -7.87 -23.91
CA TRP A 148 29.36 -7.71 -24.13
C TRP A 148 28.98 -6.24 -24.39
N PRO A 149 27.89 -5.97 -25.14
CA PRO A 149 27.40 -4.62 -25.36
C PRO A 149 27.04 -3.91 -24.05
N ALA A 150 27.30 -2.60 -23.97
CA ALA A 150 26.97 -1.79 -22.80
C ALA A 150 25.47 -1.83 -22.50
N LEU A 151 25.11 -2.04 -21.23
CA LEU A 151 23.73 -2.10 -20.78
C LEU A 151 23.11 -0.71 -20.79
N ASN A 152 21.99 -0.56 -21.50
CA ASN A 152 21.24 0.68 -21.45
C ASN A 152 20.52 0.81 -20.10
N GLY A 153 20.86 1.86 -19.34
CA GLY A 153 20.28 2.15 -18.01
C GLY A 153 18.76 2.25 -17.99
N THR A 154 18.11 2.54 -19.13
CA THR A 154 16.64 2.55 -19.25
C THR A 154 16.01 1.19 -18.91
N PHE A 155 16.72 0.07 -19.07
CA PHE A 155 16.21 -1.27 -18.75
C PHE A 155 16.29 -1.63 -17.25
N ILE A 156 17.05 -0.88 -16.45
CA ILE A 156 17.25 -1.17 -15.03
C ILE A 156 15.92 -1.01 -14.26
N LEU A 157 15.17 0.06 -14.54
CA LEU A 157 13.89 0.33 -13.89
C LEU A 157 12.82 -0.74 -14.20
N PRO A 158 12.53 -1.10 -15.47
CA PRO A 158 11.55 -2.14 -15.77
C PRO A 158 12.00 -3.51 -15.27
N LEU A 159 13.30 -3.82 -15.28
CA LEU A 159 13.83 -5.02 -14.63
C LEU A 159 13.49 -5.02 -13.13
N MET A 160 13.80 -3.94 -12.42
CA MET A 160 13.48 -3.83 -10.99
C MET A 160 11.98 -3.96 -10.72
N ALA A 161 11.13 -3.34 -11.53
CA ALA A 161 9.67 -3.45 -11.41
C ALA A 161 9.18 -4.90 -11.62
N LEU A 162 9.77 -5.63 -12.58
CA LEU A 162 9.45 -7.04 -12.81
C LEU A 162 9.86 -7.90 -11.62
N LEU A 163 11.09 -7.74 -11.13
CA LEU A 163 11.56 -8.47 -9.93
C LEU A 163 10.73 -8.14 -8.68
N TRP A 164 10.26 -6.90 -8.56
CA TRP A 164 9.35 -6.51 -7.48
C TRP A 164 8.01 -7.23 -7.58
N GLY A 165 7.42 -7.30 -8.78
CA GLY A 165 6.20 -8.08 -9.03
C GLY A 165 6.37 -9.56 -8.69
N VAL A 166 7.50 -10.16 -9.09
CA VAL A 166 7.84 -11.55 -8.73
C VAL A 166 7.99 -11.70 -7.21
N GLY A 167 8.70 -10.79 -6.55
CA GLY A 167 8.86 -10.77 -5.09
C GLY A 167 7.52 -10.72 -4.36
N MET A 168 6.60 -9.87 -4.81
CA MET A 168 5.24 -9.77 -4.26
C MET A 168 4.49 -11.10 -4.35
N VAL A 169 4.51 -11.75 -5.52
CA VAL A 169 3.83 -13.05 -5.74
C VAL A 169 4.44 -14.14 -4.86
N VAL A 170 5.77 -14.24 -4.81
CA VAL A 170 6.48 -15.25 -4.01
C VAL A 170 6.21 -15.07 -2.52
N LEU A 171 6.27 -13.84 -1.99
CA LEU A 171 5.97 -13.57 -0.59
C LEU A 171 4.51 -13.89 -0.27
N ALA A 172 3.56 -13.48 -1.12
CA ALA A 172 2.15 -13.77 -0.94
C ALA A 172 1.86 -15.29 -0.91
N LEU A 173 2.47 -16.06 -1.83
CA LEU A 173 2.34 -17.52 -1.86
C LEU A 173 2.94 -18.16 -0.61
N ARG A 174 4.11 -17.69 -0.14
CA ARG A 174 4.75 -18.21 1.07
C ARG A 174 3.90 -18.00 2.32
N TYR A 175 3.23 -16.86 2.45
CA TYR A 175 2.30 -16.61 3.55
C TYR A 175 1.05 -17.50 3.46
N ARG A 176 0.56 -17.78 2.24
CA ARG A 176 -0.57 -18.67 2.02
C ARG A 176 -0.27 -20.12 2.37
N LEU A 177 0.92 -20.62 2.02
CA LEU A 177 1.32 -22.01 2.30
C LEU A 177 1.69 -22.29 3.76
N ARG A 178 1.91 -21.25 4.58
CA ARG A 178 2.28 -21.38 6.00
C ARG A 178 1.08 -21.19 6.96
N ARG A 179 -0.11 -20.94 6.43
CA ARG A 179 -1.38 -21.00 7.16
C ARG A 179 -2.07 -22.33 6.86
#